data_AF-M7MIN3-F1
#
_entry.id   AF-M7MIN3-F1
#
_cell.length_a   1.000
_cell.length_b   1.000
_cell.length_c   1.000
_cell.angle_alpha   90.00
_cell.angle_beta   90.00
_cell.angle_gamma   90.00
#
_symmetry.space_group_name_H-M   'P 1'
#
loop_
_entity.id
_entity.type
_entity.pdbx_description
1 polymer ?
#
loop_
_entity_poly.entity_id
_entity_poly.type
_entity_poly.pdbx_seq_one_letter_code
_entity_poly.pdbx_strand_id
1 'polypeptide(L)'
;MATAQEDWLYSTNRLFENETIKEATPIVNSKTGEFAIFYKIKKGFIAELYNNEKQLLHTFSFNNLPSEDLVGYVFEGFQYTLFFANASMKKISCVKVDFNLGTSQLIDDVAIDLKGENPIQFVKNELGLHLLTIKKKSSTLKLYTFNLNGTFKESSYDFSDKTFERDNGITYNLYSFLFIVHKTNAFEFIDNNLPCSLDQAVASTKIFSTQDTIILTINLTDKHTYVISLDLKNEVSGFNKIENVHFSKNNSANTHSSFLIDEVLIDSYISNEKLVINFIDLTNNTIIKEYVISEDDSIHFKNSPIILEGGDFDGYRELEKTSQFIRKVIHSKMAISAYKNNNNYVVTLGSYEPRPSNLSMITGGVLGGITGAIIMSMFDSYTNSKSIRVLSLLDENFNHVQGEIPKNGFDKIHAFKANKKLNTLEAQTIFKYKNHFIWGGFDRTSQAYNFFKF
;
A
#
# COMPACT_ATOMS: atom_id res chain seq x y z
N MET A 1 9.88 27.66 0.57
CA MET A 1 10.78 27.09 1.61
C MET A 1 9.94 26.14 2.44
N ALA A 2 10.20 24.83 2.43
CA ALA A 2 9.52 23.88 3.30
C ALA A 2 10.46 23.54 4.47
N THR A 3 10.28 24.24 5.58
CA THR A 3 10.85 23.87 6.87
C THR A 3 10.17 22.59 7.35
N ALA A 4 10.86 21.68 8.05
CA ALA A 4 10.15 20.77 8.95
C ALA A 4 9.28 21.63 9.85
N GLN A 5 8.05 21.18 10.15
CA GLN A 5 7.20 22.01 10.97
C GLN A 5 7.79 22.08 12.38
N GLU A 6 8.20 20.94 12.99
CA GLU A 6 8.79 20.88 14.34
C GLU A 6 9.58 19.57 14.55
N ASP A 7 10.61 19.58 15.42
CA ASP A 7 11.17 18.36 16.01
C ASP A 7 10.08 17.64 16.81
N TRP A 8 9.91 16.33 16.61
CA TRP A 8 8.79 15.59 17.21
C TRP A 8 9.19 14.82 18.46
N LEU A 9 10.24 14.00 18.36
CA LEU A 9 10.77 13.18 19.45
C LEU A 9 12.26 12.97 19.22
N TYR A 10 13.03 13.04 20.29
CA TYR A 10 14.44 12.69 20.31
C TYR A 10 14.61 11.49 21.24
N SER A 11 14.89 10.32 20.69
CA SER A 11 15.14 9.12 21.48
C SER A 11 16.64 8.89 21.66
N THR A 12 17.10 9.10 22.89
CA THR A 12 18.45 8.72 23.34
C THR A 12 18.33 7.65 24.41
N ASN A 13 18.46 6.41 23.99
CA ASN A 13 18.49 5.26 24.89
C ASN A 13 19.93 4.79 25.09
N ARG A 14 20.36 4.58 26.34
CA ARG A 14 21.66 3.95 26.61
C ARG A 14 21.76 2.56 25.99
N LEU A 15 20.63 1.88 25.78
CA LEU A 15 20.58 0.60 25.06
C LEU A 15 21.00 0.73 23.59
N PHE A 16 21.04 1.94 23.01
CA PHE A 16 21.60 2.16 21.67
C PHE A 16 23.13 2.21 21.66
N GLU A 17 23.79 2.35 22.82
CA GLU A 17 25.25 2.46 22.87
C GLU A 17 25.90 1.21 22.27
N ASN A 18 26.66 1.42 21.19
CA ASN A 18 27.34 0.38 20.40
C ASN A 18 26.41 -0.59 19.63
N GLU A 19 25.11 -0.31 19.58
CA GLU A 19 24.19 -1.08 18.73
C GLU A 19 24.13 -0.49 17.32
N THR A 20 23.84 -1.37 16.35
CA THR A 20 23.47 -0.95 14.99
C THR A 20 21.98 -1.17 14.82
N ILE A 21 21.22 -0.08 14.73
CA ILE A 21 19.80 -0.14 14.40
C ILE A 21 19.67 -0.44 12.91
N LYS A 22 19.03 -1.57 12.60
CA LYS A 22 18.77 -2.00 11.22
C LYS A 22 17.45 -1.45 10.70
N GLU A 23 16.45 -1.37 11.58
CA GLU A 23 15.08 -1.02 11.26
C GLU A 23 14.41 -0.45 12.50
N ALA A 24 13.48 0.49 12.32
CA ALA A 24 12.62 0.99 13.39
C ALA A 24 11.15 0.82 13.01
N THR A 25 10.42 0.14 13.90
CA THR A 25 9.02 -0.26 13.72
C THR A 25 8.15 0.49 14.72
N PRO A 26 7.59 1.65 14.34
CA PRO A 26 6.62 2.36 15.14
C PRO A 26 5.24 1.69 15.07
N ILE A 27 4.59 1.58 16.23
CA ILE A 27 3.22 1.09 16.39
C ILE A 27 2.44 2.14 17.18
N VAL A 28 1.41 2.72 16.57
CA VAL A 28 0.61 3.79 17.17
C VAL A 28 -0.78 3.28 17.54
N ASN A 29 -1.18 3.55 18.77
CA ASN A 29 -2.57 3.46 19.18
C ASN A 29 -3.32 4.71 18.73
N SER A 30 -4.08 4.60 17.63
CA SER A 30 -4.85 5.71 17.05
C SER A 30 -5.88 6.30 18.01
N LYS A 31 -6.38 5.51 18.99
CA LYS A 31 -7.42 5.91 19.94
C LYS A 31 -6.85 6.67 21.14
N THR A 32 -5.74 6.22 21.71
CA THR A 32 -5.14 6.84 22.91
C THR A 32 -4.02 7.83 22.56
N GLY A 33 -3.37 7.67 21.41
CA GLY A 33 -2.17 8.40 21.05
C GLY A 33 -0.89 7.86 21.71
N GLU A 34 -0.97 6.76 22.45
CA GLU A 34 0.22 6.02 22.89
C GLU A 34 0.91 5.37 21.69
N PHE A 35 2.22 5.18 21.76
CA PHE A 35 2.97 4.56 20.69
C PHE A 35 4.18 3.79 21.21
N ALA A 36 4.46 2.65 20.59
CA ALA A 36 5.65 1.86 20.82
C ALA A 36 6.58 1.97 19.62
N ILE A 37 7.89 1.88 19.85
CA ILE A 37 8.91 1.82 18.80
C ILE A 37 9.80 0.62 19.06
N PHE A 38 9.85 -0.30 18.09
CA PHE A 38 10.68 -1.49 18.12
C PHE A 38 11.88 -1.29 17.18
N TYR A 39 13.07 -1.16 17.75
CA TYR A 39 14.33 -0.98 17.02
C TYR A 39 15.02 -2.33 16.84
N LYS A 40 15.07 -2.82 15.59
CA LYS A 40 15.73 -4.07 15.26
C LYS A 40 17.22 -3.89 15.36
N ILE A 41 17.84 -4.61 16.27
CA ILE A 41 19.29 -4.64 16.46
C ILE A 41 19.85 -5.99 16.00
N LYS A 42 21.16 -6.21 16.14
CA LYS A 42 21.80 -7.44 15.64
C LYS A 42 21.26 -8.71 16.29
N LYS A 43 20.95 -8.67 17.60
CA LYS A 43 20.58 -9.85 18.40
C LYS A 43 19.09 -9.94 18.74
N GLY A 44 18.28 -8.94 18.37
CA GLY A 44 16.96 -8.78 18.95
C GLY A 44 16.27 -7.46 18.62
N PHE A 45 15.39 -7.04 19.51
CA PHE A 45 14.78 -5.71 19.52
C PHE A 45 15.15 -4.96 20.79
N ILE A 46 15.27 -3.64 20.67
CA ILE A 46 15.05 -2.70 21.76
C ILE A 46 13.64 -2.14 21.56
N ALA A 47 12.82 -2.13 22.60
CA ALA A 47 11.47 -1.62 22.55
C ALA A 47 11.32 -0.43 23.50
N GLU A 48 10.65 0.62 23.04
CA GLU A 48 10.30 1.80 23.82
C GLU A 48 8.80 2.05 23.71
N LEU A 49 8.14 2.33 24.83
CA LEU A 49 6.72 2.70 24.86
C LEU A 49 6.55 4.09 25.42
N TYR A 50 5.75 4.90 24.76
CA TYR A 50 5.49 6.30 25.09
C TYR A 50 3.99 6.56 25.26
N ASN A 51 3.64 7.50 26.14
CA ASN A 51 2.29 8.05 26.21
C ASN A 51 2.02 9.10 25.12
N ASN A 52 0.80 9.63 25.10
CA ASN A 52 0.36 10.68 24.17
C ASN A 52 1.05 12.04 24.41
N GLU A 53 1.65 12.26 25.58
CA GLU A 53 2.55 13.39 25.86
C GLU A 53 4.03 13.10 25.50
N LYS A 54 4.32 11.96 24.88
CA LYS A 54 5.66 11.51 24.47
C LYS A 54 6.62 11.26 25.63
N GLN A 55 6.10 11.03 26.83
CA GLN A 55 6.89 10.59 27.97
C GLN A 55 7.17 9.09 27.83
N LEU A 56 8.43 8.70 28.00
CA LEU A 56 8.84 7.30 27.98
C LEU A 56 8.25 6.60 29.21
N LEU A 57 7.37 5.61 28.97
CA LEU A 57 6.75 4.80 30.01
C LEU A 57 7.60 3.57 30.33
N HIS A 58 8.02 2.84 29.29
CA HIS A 58 8.75 1.59 29.43
C HIS A 58 9.84 1.46 28.37
N THR A 59 10.93 0.79 28.73
CA THR A 59 11.94 0.33 27.78
C THR A 59 12.45 -1.04 28.21
N PHE A 60 12.67 -1.92 27.24
CA PHE A 60 13.43 -3.16 27.48
C PHE A 60 13.96 -3.73 26.16
N SER A 61 14.94 -4.62 26.25
CA SER A 61 15.48 -5.36 25.10
C SER A 61 15.16 -6.84 25.21
N PHE A 62 14.89 -7.48 24.08
CA PHE A 62 14.72 -8.93 24.02
C PHE A 62 15.41 -9.50 22.77
N ASN A 63 15.87 -10.75 22.90
CA ASN A 63 16.60 -11.47 21.85
C ASN A 63 15.71 -12.56 21.23
N ASN A 64 16.31 -13.36 20.34
CA ASN A 64 15.67 -14.54 19.74
C ASN A 64 14.45 -14.17 18.88
N LEU A 65 14.68 -13.37 17.85
CA LEU A 65 13.67 -13.12 16.83
C LEU A 65 13.59 -14.29 15.86
N PRO A 66 12.40 -14.54 15.28
CA PRO A 66 12.28 -15.37 14.10
C PRO A 66 13.24 -14.91 13.00
N SER A 67 13.67 -15.88 12.18
CA SER A 67 14.48 -15.60 10.98
C SER A 67 13.66 -14.97 9.85
N GLU A 68 12.34 -15.12 9.94
CA GLU A 68 11.30 -14.64 9.06
C GLU A 68 11.14 -13.11 9.13
N ASP A 69 10.47 -12.54 8.12
CA ASP A 69 10.20 -11.10 8.06
C ASP A 69 9.01 -10.74 8.93
N LEU A 70 9.02 -9.53 9.52
CA LEU A 70 7.92 -9.02 10.33
C LEU A 70 6.75 -8.67 9.41
N VAL A 71 5.62 -9.37 9.59
CA VAL A 71 4.41 -9.30 8.76
C VAL A 71 3.18 -8.78 9.50
N GLY A 72 3.34 -8.20 10.68
CA GLY A 72 2.24 -7.53 11.33
C GLY A 72 2.35 -7.50 12.82
N TYR A 73 1.33 -6.89 13.41
CA TYR A 73 1.19 -6.87 14.85
C TYR A 73 -0.28 -6.75 15.23
N VAL A 74 -0.56 -7.19 16.46
CA VAL A 74 -1.74 -6.78 17.22
C VAL A 74 -1.29 -6.30 18.60
N PHE A 75 -2.06 -5.41 19.21
CA PHE A 75 -1.73 -4.88 20.53
C PHE A 75 -3.00 -4.52 21.31
N GLU A 76 -2.90 -4.55 22.63
CA GLU A 76 -3.92 -4.08 23.57
C GLU A 76 -3.21 -3.57 24.82
N GLY A 77 -3.33 -2.27 25.09
CA GLY A 77 -2.62 -1.61 26.19
C GLY A 77 -1.10 -1.83 26.10
N PHE A 78 -0.55 -2.50 27.12
CA PHE A 78 0.88 -2.78 27.27
C PHE A 78 1.32 -4.11 26.62
N GLN A 79 0.41 -4.84 25.98
CA GLN A 79 0.68 -6.14 25.38
C GLN A 79 0.69 -6.04 23.85
N TYR A 80 1.74 -6.58 23.25
CA TYR A 80 2.00 -6.54 21.81
C TYR A 80 2.33 -7.94 21.34
N THR A 81 1.84 -8.31 20.16
CA THR A 81 2.24 -9.56 19.50
C THR A 81 2.66 -9.22 18.09
N LEU A 82 3.95 -9.41 17.80
CA LEU A 82 4.58 -9.18 16.51
C LEU A 82 4.58 -10.50 15.73
N PHE A 83 4.03 -10.51 14.52
CA PHE A 83 3.93 -11.71 13.67
C PHE A 83 5.02 -11.71 12.62
N PHE A 84 5.61 -12.85 12.37
CA PHE A 84 6.66 -13.02 11.36
C PHE A 84 6.27 -14.14 10.42
N ALA A 85 6.56 -13.99 9.12
CA ALA A 85 6.31 -15.05 8.16
C ALA A 85 7.40 -15.16 7.10
N ASN A 86 7.55 -16.37 6.57
CA ASN A 86 8.45 -16.59 5.44
C ASN A 86 7.86 -15.99 4.15
N ALA A 87 8.67 -15.87 3.11
CA ALA A 87 8.23 -15.33 1.80
C ALA A 87 7.03 -16.05 1.17
N SER A 88 6.76 -17.31 1.55
CA SER A 88 5.58 -18.05 1.09
C SER A 88 4.31 -17.81 1.91
N MET A 89 4.43 -17.10 3.04
CA MET A 89 3.41 -16.87 4.07
C MET A 89 2.84 -18.16 4.69
N LYS A 90 3.54 -19.29 4.56
CA LYS A 90 3.07 -20.60 5.05
C LYS A 90 3.65 -21.02 6.38
N LYS A 91 4.74 -20.39 6.79
CA LYS A 91 5.30 -20.53 8.13
C LYS A 91 5.14 -19.20 8.81
N ILE A 92 4.45 -19.20 9.94
CA ILE A 92 4.15 -18.00 10.72
C ILE A 92 4.63 -18.26 12.14
N SER A 93 5.33 -17.30 12.71
CA SER A 93 5.75 -17.28 14.11
C SER A 93 5.35 -15.95 14.73
N CYS A 94 5.39 -15.84 16.06
CA CYS A 94 5.18 -14.55 16.70
C CYS A 94 6.03 -14.36 17.95
N VAL A 95 6.27 -13.08 18.28
CA VAL A 95 6.86 -12.67 19.53
C VAL A 95 5.85 -11.86 20.31
N LYS A 96 5.43 -12.38 21.46
CA LYS A 96 4.60 -11.68 22.43
C LYS A 96 5.49 -10.82 23.31
N VAL A 97 5.06 -9.61 23.61
CA VAL A 97 5.76 -8.60 24.38
C VAL A 97 4.78 -8.03 25.40
N ASP A 98 5.15 -8.01 26.67
CA ASP A 98 4.42 -7.35 27.74
C ASP A 98 5.31 -6.29 28.37
N PHE A 99 5.02 -5.02 28.11
CA PHE A 99 5.79 -3.88 28.64
C PHE A 99 5.63 -3.71 30.15
N ASN A 100 4.48 -4.10 30.72
CA ASN A 100 4.22 -3.97 32.15
C ASN A 100 5.05 -4.99 32.94
N LEU A 101 5.16 -6.22 32.42
CA LEU A 101 5.97 -7.28 33.03
C LEU A 101 7.45 -7.23 32.58
N GLY A 102 7.78 -6.50 31.51
CA GLY A 102 9.11 -6.50 30.90
C GLY A 102 9.50 -7.86 30.34
N THR A 103 8.54 -8.61 29.80
CA THR A 103 8.76 -9.98 29.31
C THR A 103 8.48 -10.11 27.81
N SER A 104 9.13 -11.10 27.20
CA SER A 104 8.88 -11.50 25.82
C SER A 104 8.77 -13.02 25.72
N GLN A 105 7.93 -13.52 24.82
CA GLN A 105 7.78 -14.94 24.53
C GLN A 105 7.75 -15.17 23.03
N LEU A 106 8.63 -16.06 22.55
CA LEU A 106 8.63 -16.54 21.17
C LEU A 106 7.68 -17.73 21.04
N ILE A 107 6.87 -17.72 19.98
CA ILE A 107 6.06 -18.83 19.50
C ILE A 107 6.55 -19.13 18.07
N ASP A 108 7.36 -20.17 17.93
CA ASP A 108 8.04 -20.51 16.67
C ASP A 108 7.13 -21.04 15.56
N ASP A 109 5.91 -21.47 15.92
CA ASP A 109 4.92 -21.99 14.99
C ASP A 109 3.51 -21.61 15.44
N VAL A 110 2.89 -20.67 14.72
CA VAL A 110 1.46 -20.41 14.80
C VAL A 110 0.78 -21.48 13.97
N ALA A 111 0.20 -22.48 14.65
CA ALA A 111 -0.34 -23.72 14.06
C ALA A 111 -1.49 -23.50 13.05
N ILE A 112 -1.15 -23.01 11.86
CA ILE A 112 -2.06 -22.76 10.73
C ILE A 112 -1.81 -23.80 9.64
N ASP A 113 -2.84 -24.58 9.29
CA ASP A 113 -2.75 -25.54 8.19
C ASP A 113 -3.25 -24.90 6.88
N LEU A 114 -2.31 -24.48 6.05
CA LEU A 114 -2.58 -23.90 4.73
C LEU A 114 -2.51 -24.94 3.60
N LYS A 115 -2.61 -26.23 3.92
CA LYS A 115 -2.61 -27.30 2.93
C LYS A 115 -3.85 -27.20 2.04
N GLY A 116 -3.60 -27.10 0.73
CA GLY A 116 -4.67 -26.91 -0.25
C GLY A 116 -5.05 -25.45 -0.47
N GLU A 117 -4.31 -24.51 0.12
CA GLU A 117 -4.53 -23.07 -0.02
C GLU A 117 -3.29 -22.38 -0.61
N ASN A 118 -3.54 -21.22 -1.21
CA ASN A 118 -2.50 -20.27 -1.59
C ASN A 118 -2.73 -18.99 -0.78
N PRO A 119 -1.75 -18.57 0.04
CA PRO A 119 -1.73 -17.23 0.62
C PRO A 119 -1.74 -16.17 -0.47
N ILE A 120 -2.47 -15.09 -0.22
CA ILE A 120 -2.56 -13.92 -1.09
C ILE A 120 -1.75 -12.78 -0.47
N GLN A 121 -2.15 -12.31 0.73
CA GLN A 121 -1.50 -11.16 1.37
C GLN A 121 -1.88 -11.05 2.86
N PHE A 122 -0.99 -10.49 3.67
CA PHE A 122 -1.32 -9.99 5.01
C PHE A 122 -1.94 -8.58 4.92
N VAL A 123 -3.09 -8.38 5.57
CA VAL A 123 -3.84 -7.12 5.56
C VAL A 123 -4.07 -6.66 7.00
N LYS A 124 -3.84 -5.37 7.27
CA LYS A 124 -4.13 -4.75 8.57
C LYS A 124 -5.34 -3.81 8.44
N ASN A 125 -6.21 -3.84 9.43
CA ASN A 125 -7.20 -2.78 9.69
C ASN A 125 -7.40 -2.59 11.20
N GLU A 126 -8.46 -1.88 11.59
CA GLU A 126 -8.84 -1.63 12.97
C GLU A 126 -9.26 -2.90 13.74
N LEU A 127 -9.72 -3.96 13.05
CA LEU A 127 -10.10 -5.23 13.68
C LEU A 127 -8.90 -6.12 14.02
N GLY A 128 -7.79 -5.98 13.29
CA GLY A 128 -6.64 -6.83 13.56
C GLY A 128 -5.67 -6.93 12.40
N LEU A 129 -4.84 -7.97 12.49
CA LEU A 129 -4.01 -8.46 11.39
C LEU A 129 -4.71 -9.67 10.80
N HIS A 130 -4.76 -9.73 9.47
CA HIS A 130 -5.44 -10.78 8.74
C HIS A 130 -4.51 -11.39 7.70
N LEU A 131 -4.54 -12.71 7.52
CA LEU A 131 -3.97 -13.37 6.36
C LEU A 131 -5.11 -13.77 5.41
N LEU A 132 -5.12 -13.19 4.21
CA LEU A 132 -6.04 -13.56 3.14
C LEU A 132 -5.46 -14.72 2.33
N THR A 133 -6.25 -15.78 2.12
CA THR A 133 -5.87 -16.95 1.33
C THR A 133 -7.00 -17.32 0.36
N ILE A 134 -6.68 -18.19 -0.60
CA ILE A 134 -7.66 -18.80 -1.49
C ILE A 134 -7.50 -20.32 -1.50
N LYS A 135 -8.62 -21.03 -1.42
CA LYS A 135 -8.65 -22.49 -1.56
C LYS A 135 -8.39 -22.88 -3.03
N LYS A 136 -7.42 -23.77 -3.24
CA LYS A 136 -7.00 -24.21 -4.58
C LYS A 136 -8.16 -24.80 -5.37
N LYS A 137 -8.20 -24.48 -6.66
CA LYS A 137 -9.20 -24.95 -7.63
C LYS A 137 -10.66 -24.59 -7.25
N SER A 138 -10.85 -23.49 -6.53
CA SER A 138 -12.18 -23.03 -6.08
C SER A 138 -12.33 -21.52 -6.23
N SER A 139 -13.50 -21.00 -5.87
CA SER A 139 -13.74 -19.57 -5.69
C SER A 139 -13.96 -19.19 -4.23
N THR A 140 -13.39 -19.94 -3.29
CA THR A 140 -13.53 -19.70 -1.86
C THR A 140 -12.31 -18.98 -1.30
N LEU A 141 -12.50 -17.74 -0.84
CA LEU A 141 -11.51 -16.99 -0.08
C LEU A 141 -11.63 -17.34 1.40
N LYS A 142 -10.50 -17.35 2.10
CA LYS A 142 -10.46 -17.51 3.55
C LYS A 142 -9.65 -16.38 4.18
N LEU A 143 -10.05 -16.03 5.39
CA LEU A 143 -9.42 -14.99 6.17
C LEU A 143 -9.06 -15.52 7.55
N TYR A 144 -7.78 -15.43 7.90
CA TYR A 144 -7.26 -15.80 9.22
C TYR A 144 -6.97 -14.53 10.02
N THR A 145 -7.79 -14.24 11.02
CA THR A 145 -7.67 -13.03 11.86
C THR A 145 -6.90 -13.34 13.13
N PHE A 146 -5.70 -12.78 13.28
CA PHE A 146 -4.80 -13.05 14.40
C PHE A 146 -5.16 -12.23 15.64
N ASN A 147 -4.85 -12.78 16.82
CA ASN A 147 -5.06 -12.13 18.12
C ASN A 147 -3.78 -12.09 18.97
N LEU A 148 -3.88 -11.45 20.14
CA LEU A 148 -2.74 -11.26 21.07
C LEU A 148 -2.10 -12.55 21.54
N ASN A 149 -2.84 -13.65 21.58
CA ASN A 149 -2.31 -14.93 22.03
C ASN A 149 -1.50 -15.66 20.96
N GLY A 150 -1.37 -15.10 19.75
CA GLY A 150 -0.74 -15.79 18.64
C GLY A 150 -1.63 -16.88 18.05
N THR A 151 -2.94 -16.82 18.29
CA THR A 151 -3.93 -17.69 17.64
C THR A 151 -4.77 -16.89 16.66
N PHE A 152 -5.68 -17.56 15.93
CA PHE A 152 -6.48 -16.92 14.89
C PHE A 152 -7.93 -17.40 14.86
N LYS A 153 -8.80 -16.58 14.28
CA LYS A 153 -10.17 -16.94 13.85
C LYS A 153 -10.18 -17.11 12.34
N GLU A 154 -10.76 -18.20 11.85
CA GLU A 154 -10.99 -18.43 10.41
C GLU A 154 -12.40 -17.98 10.01
N SER A 155 -12.49 -17.26 8.89
CA SER A 155 -13.74 -16.94 8.17
C SER A 155 -13.61 -17.33 6.71
N SER A 156 -14.71 -17.70 6.06
CA SER A 156 -14.72 -18.19 4.67
C SER A 156 -15.79 -17.46 3.85
N TYR A 157 -15.43 -17.08 2.63
CA TYR A 157 -16.29 -16.34 1.71
C TYR A 157 -16.34 -17.09 0.38
N ASP A 158 -17.52 -17.54 -0.02
CA ASP A 158 -17.69 -18.37 -1.21
C ASP A 158 -18.22 -17.56 -2.40
N PHE A 159 -17.50 -17.63 -3.52
CA PHE A 159 -17.86 -17.03 -4.80
C PHE A 159 -18.01 -18.08 -5.90
N SER A 160 -18.35 -19.33 -5.52
CA SER A 160 -18.50 -20.44 -6.47
C SER A 160 -19.67 -20.25 -7.44
N ASP A 161 -20.62 -19.37 -7.13
CA ASP A 161 -21.70 -18.93 -8.02
C ASP A 161 -21.28 -17.83 -9.00
N LYS A 162 -20.06 -17.27 -8.85
CA LYS A 162 -19.50 -16.23 -9.71
C LYS A 162 -18.54 -16.79 -10.75
N THR A 163 -18.44 -16.10 -11.88
CA THR A 163 -17.55 -16.45 -12.99
C THR A 163 -16.58 -15.32 -13.30
N PHE A 164 -15.34 -15.69 -13.61
CA PHE A 164 -14.27 -14.79 -14.01
C PHE A 164 -13.88 -15.11 -15.43
N GLU A 165 -13.89 -14.15 -16.34
CA GLU A 165 -13.76 -14.37 -17.78
C GLU A 165 -12.59 -13.59 -18.34
N ARG A 166 -11.91 -14.18 -19.33
CA ARG A 166 -10.95 -13.46 -20.17
C ARG A 166 -11.67 -12.59 -21.18
N ASP A 167 -10.94 -11.68 -21.82
CA ASP A 167 -11.45 -10.83 -22.91
C ASP A 167 -12.05 -11.61 -24.10
N ASN A 168 -11.71 -12.90 -24.23
CA ASN A 168 -12.28 -13.82 -25.22
C ASN A 168 -13.52 -14.59 -24.75
N GLY A 169 -14.02 -14.34 -23.54
CA GLY A 169 -15.21 -14.95 -22.95
C GLY A 169 -14.99 -16.30 -22.27
N ILE A 170 -13.76 -16.84 -22.25
CA ILE A 170 -13.48 -18.10 -21.55
C ILE A 170 -13.51 -17.86 -20.03
N THR A 171 -14.31 -18.65 -19.31
CA THR A 171 -14.56 -18.50 -17.87
C THR A 171 -13.72 -19.44 -17.00
N TYR A 172 -13.45 -19.01 -15.77
CA TYR A 172 -12.65 -19.71 -14.76
C TYR A 172 -13.23 -19.48 -13.35
N ASN A 173 -12.89 -20.37 -12.41
CA ASN A 173 -13.00 -20.06 -10.98
C ASN A 173 -11.93 -19.05 -10.55
N LEU A 174 -12.14 -18.38 -9.41
CA LEU A 174 -11.27 -17.31 -8.94
C LEU A 174 -9.81 -17.77 -8.79
N TYR A 175 -9.57 -18.96 -8.21
CA TYR A 175 -8.22 -19.48 -8.04
C TYR A 175 -7.49 -19.62 -9.38
N SER A 176 -8.14 -20.27 -10.35
CA SER A 176 -7.56 -20.48 -11.68
C SER A 176 -7.31 -19.15 -12.37
N PHE A 177 -8.23 -18.20 -12.23
CA PHE A 177 -8.11 -16.86 -12.80
C PHE A 177 -6.89 -16.13 -12.22
N LEU A 178 -6.78 -16.06 -10.89
CA LEU A 178 -5.71 -15.32 -10.20
C LEU A 178 -4.32 -15.94 -10.34
N PHE A 179 -4.18 -17.27 -10.38
CA PHE A 179 -2.88 -17.94 -10.23
C PHE A 179 -2.46 -18.82 -11.41
N ILE A 180 -3.40 -19.33 -12.21
CA ILE A 180 -3.10 -20.30 -13.27
C ILE A 180 -3.12 -19.64 -14.64
N VAL A 181 -4.17 -18.88 -14.92
CA VAL A 181 -4.37 -18.15 -16.18
C VAL A 181 -3.44 -16.94 -16.23
N HIS A 182 -3.37 -16.18 -15.13
CA HIS A 182 -2.53 -14.99 -15.00
C HIS A 182 -1.36 -15.24 -14.04
N LYS A 183 -0.37 -16.04 -14.49
CA LYS A 183 0.78 -16.43 -13.64
C LYS A 183 1.64 -15.26 -13.15
N THR A 184 1.55 -14.11 -13.82
CA THR A 184 2.26 -12.87 -13.47
C THR A 184 1.39 -11.89 -12.69
N ASN A 185 0.22 -12.32 -12.20
CA ASN A 185 -0.64 -11.48 -11.37
C ASN A 185 0.14 -11.02 -10.14
N ALA A 186 0.23 -9.70 -9.95
CA ALA A 186 0.82 -9.08 -8.79
C ALA A 186 -0.28 -8.67 -7.82
N PHE A 187 -0.03 -8.89 -6.52
CA PHE A 187 -0.91 -8.48 -5.44
C PHE A 187 -0.20 -7.37 -4.65
N GLU A 188 -0.87 -6.24 -4.46
CA GLU A 188 -0.33 -5.13 -3.65
C GLU A 188 -1.40 -4.67 -2.66
N PHE A 189 -1.00 -4.45 -1.40
CA PHE A 189 -1.85 -3.80 -0.41
C PHE A 189 -1.70 -2.27 -0.51
N ILE A 190 -2.82 -1.57 -0.60
CA ILE A 190 -2.87 -0.11 -0.74
C ILE A 190 -3.67 0.47 0.42
N ASP A 191 -3.03 1.34 1.19
CA ASP A 191 -3.70 2.18 2.18
C ASP A 191 -4.10 3.50 1.52
N ASN A 192 -5.39 3.64 1.24
CA ASN A 192 -5.98 4.80 0.56
C ASN A 192 -5.87 6.11 1.32
N ASN A 193 -5.43 6.08 2.58
CA ASN A 193 -5.16 7.31 3.32
C ASN A 193 -3.76 7.86 3.02
N LEU A 194 -2.93 7.15 2.26
CA LEU A 194 -1.55 7.53 1.94
C LEU A 194 -1.42 7.93 0.47
N PRO A 195 -0.50 8.85 0.14
CA PRO A 195 -0.13 9.05 -1.26
C PRO A 195 0.41 7.74 -1.84
N CYS A 196 -0.20 7.28 -2.93
CA CYS A 196 0.18 6.04 -3.60
C CYS A 196 0.98 6.33 -4.88
N SER A 197 2.14 5.70 -5.00
CA SER A 197 2.98 5.77 -6.19
C SER A 197 2.38 4.99 -7.37
N LEU A 198 2.73 5.37 -8.61
CA LEU A 198 2.31 4.61 -9.79
C LEU A 198 2.92 3.20 -9.84
N ASP A 199 4.08 2.98 -9.22
CA ASP A 199 4.70 1.64 -9.12
C ASP A 199 3.76 0.68 -8.37
N GLN A 200 3.27 1.08 -7.21
CA GLN A 200 2.37 0.24 -6.42
C GLN A 200 0.99 0.09 -7.06
N ALA A 201 0.48 1.17 -7.66
CA ALA A 201 -0.78 1.15 -8.39
C ALA A 201 -0.72 0.35 -9.71
N VAL A 202 0.44 -0.18 -10.10
CA VAL A 202 0.59 -1.04 -11.27
C VAL A 202 0.10 -2.47 -11.04
N ALA A 203 -0.04 -2.89 -9.78
CA ALA A 203 -0.45 -4.24 -9.45
C ALA A 203 -1.82 -4.56 -10.07
N SER A 204 -1.91 -5.72 -10.72
CA SER A 204 -3.13 -6.17 -11.38
C SER A 204 -4.21 -6.60 -10.39
N THR A 205 -3.83 -7.01 -9.18
CA THR A 205 -4.75 -7.16 -8.05
C THR A 205 -4.35 -6.20 -6.94
N LYS A 206 -5.22 -5.25 -6.60
CA LYS A 206 -4.99 -4.32 -5.50
C LYS A 206 -5.91 -4.68 -4.34
N ILE A 207 -5.37 -4.62 -3.13
CA ILE A 207 -6.06 -4.97 -1.90
C ILE A 207 -6.14 -3.72 -1.04
N PHE A 208 -7.35 -3.26 -0.82
CA PHE A 208 -7.67 -2.12 0.02
C PHE A 208 -8.30 -2.62 1.32
N SER A 209 -8.23 -1.79 2.35
CA SER A 209 -8.85 -2.10 3.63
C SER A 209 -9.43 -0.84 4.25
N THR A 210 -10.66 -0.92 4.71
CA THR A 210 -11.32 0.11 5.54
C THR A 210 -11.27 -0.34 7.00
N GLN A 211 -12.13 0.20 7.86
CA GLN A 211 -12.18 -0.18 9.27
C GLN A 211 -12.48 -1.68 9.47
N ASP A 212 -13.43 -2.23 8.72
CA ASP A 212 -13.96 -3.58 8.88
C ASP A 212 -14.18 -4.33 7.55
N THR A 213 -13.75 -3.75 6.43
CA THR A 213 -13.92 -4.37 5.10
C THR A 213 -12.57 -4.52 4.40
N ILE A 214 -12.34 -5.66 3.75
CA ILE A 214 -11.23 -5.87 2.81
C ILE A 214 -11.80 -5.87 1.39
N ILE A 215 -11.22 -5.09 0.49
CA ILE A 215 -11.70 -4.93 -0.88
C ILE A 215 -10.59 -5.27 -1.86
N LEU A 216 -10.85 -6.15 -2.82
CA LEU A 216 -9.95 -6.50 -3.90
C LEU A 216 -10.46 -5.91 -5.19
N THR A 217 -9.62 -5.18 -5.93
CA THR A 217 -9.85 -4.87 -7.35
C THR A 217 -8.94 -5.75 -8.20
N ILE A 218 -9.49 -6.38 -9.23
CA ILE A 218 -8.78 -7.33 -10.10
C ILE A 218 -8.90 -6.86 -11.55
N ASN A 219 -7.79 -6.33 -12.07
CA ASN A 219 -7.58 -5.84 -13.44
C ASN A 219 -6.71 -6.82 -14.23
N LEU A 220 -7.21 -8.06 -14.40
CA LEU A 220 -6.48 -9.09 -15.16
C LEU A 220 -6.88 -9.13 -16.64
N THR A 221 -7.86 -8.32 -17.03
CA THR A 221 -8.45 -8.26 -18.36
C THR A 221 -8.81 -6.82 -18.67
N ASP A 222 -8.68 -6.40 -19.92
CA ASP A 222 -8.99 -5.01 -20.29
C ASP A 222 -10.51 -4.75 -20.37
N LYS A 223 -11.30 -5.82 -20.52
CA LYS A 223 -12.75 -5.73 -20.62
C LYS A 223 -13.45 -5.56 -19.27
N HIS A 224 -12.89 -6.11 -18.18
CA HIS A 224 -13.55 -6.08 -16.87
C HIS A 224 -12.62 -5.75 -15.71
N THR A 225 -13.13 -4.92 -14.80
CA THR A 225 -12.67 -4.89 -13.40
C THR A 225 -13.58 -5.77 -12.56
N TYR A 226 -13.00 -6.71 -11.80
CA TYR A 226 -13.74 -7.39 -10.73
C TYR A 226 -13.46 -6.73 -9.40
N VAL A 227 -14.52 -6.50 -8.61
CA VAL A 227 -14.41 -6.00 -7.24
C VAL A 227 -15.02 -7.03 -6.29
N ILE A 228 -14.21 -7.48 -5.33
CA ILE A 228 -14.64 -8.40 -4.27
C ILE A 228 -14.52 -7.65 -2.95
N SER A 229 -15.59 -7.57 -2.16
CA SER A 229 -15.56 -7.03 -0.80
C SER A 229 -15.86 -8.12 0.23
N LEU A 230 -15.14 -8.08 1.35
CA LEU A 230 -15.29 -8.99 2.48
C LEU A 230 -15.59 -8.11 3.70
N ASP A 231 -16.82 -8.16 4.20
CA ASP A 231 -17.23 -7.51 5.46
C ASP A 231 -16.88 -8.47 6.61
N LEU A 232 -15.91 -8.09 7.44
CA LEU A 232 -15.37 -8.92 8.51
C LEU A 232 -16.26 -8.96 9.75
N LYS A 233 -17.16 -7.99 9.91
CA LYS A 233 -18.04 -7.85 11.07
C LYS A 233 -19.29 -8.70 10.92
N ASN A 234 -19.91 -8.63 9.75
CA ASN A 234 -21.14 -9.33 9.42
C ASN A 234 -20.86 -10.67 8.70
N GLU A 235 -19.61 -10.93 8.32
CA GLU A 235 -19.18 -12.13 7.58
C GLU A 235 -19.92 -12.31 6.25
N VAL A 236 -20.18 -11.19 5.57
CA VAL A 236 -20.82 -11.18 4.25
C VAL A 236 -19.84 -10.74 3.18
N SER A 237 -20.08 -11.16 1.94
CA SER A 237 -19.27 -10.75 0.79
C SER A 237 -20.08 -9.97 -0.24
N GLY A 238 -19.40 -9.05 -0.93
CA GLY A 238 -19.89 -8.36 -2.12
C GLY A 238 -19.09 -8.75 -3.36
N PHE A 239 -19.74 -8.68 -4.51
CA PHE A 239 -19.13 -8.95 -5.82
C PHE A 239 -19.71 -8.01 -6.87
N ASN A 240 -18.84 -7.25 -7.52
CA ASN A 240 -19.18 -6.43 -8.68
C ASN A 240 -18.30 -6.83 -9.88
N LYS A 241 -18.93 -7.00 -11.04
CA LYS A 241 -18.27 -7.17 -12.33
C LYS A 241 -18.54 -5.92 -13.14
N ILE A 242 -17.53 -5.11 -13.35
CA ILE A 242 -17.64 -3.81 -14.02
C ILE A 242 -17.11 -3.97 -15.43
N GLU A 243 -17.97 -3.77 -16.42
CA GLU A 243 -17.62 -3.82 -17.84
C GLU A 243 -17.09 -2.47 -18.30
N ASN A 244 -15.93 -2.49 -18.92
CA ASN A 244 -15.40 -1.36 -19.64
C ASN A 244 -16.12 -1.24 -20.99
N VAL A 245 -17.13 -0.36 -21.06
CA VAL A 245 -17.96 -0.14 -22.25
C VAL A 245 -17.18 0.36 -23.48
N HIS A 246 -15.96 0.84 -23.29
CA HIS A 246 -15.09 1.30 -24.37
C HIS A 246 -14.10 0.26 -24.85
N PHE A 247 -14.05 -0.91 -24.20
CA PHE A 247 -13.25 -2.03 -24.66
C PHE A 247 -13.71 -2.47 -26.06
N SER A 248 -12.74 -2.60 -26.96
CA SER A 248 -12.95 -3.17 -28.28
C SER A 248 -11.92 -4.25 -28.54
N LYS A 249 -12.38 -5.45 -28.88
CA LYS A 249 -11.52 -6.58 -29.24
C LYS A 249 -10.70 -6.33 -30.51
N ASN A 250 -11.10 -5.35 -31.32
CA ASN A 250 -10.38 -4.98 -32.55
C ASN A 250 -9.22 -4.01 -32.28
N ASN A 251 -9.11 -3.44 -31.08
CA ASN A 251 -7.98 -2.60 -30.72
C ASN A 251 -6.74 -3.46 -30.55
N SER A 252 -5.73 -3.22 -31.39
CA SER A 252 -4.48 -3.96 -31.38
C SER A 252 -3.56 -3.61 -30.20
N ALA A 253 -3.82 -2.48 -29.55
CA ALA A 253 -3.11 -2.06 -28.35
C ALA A 253 -4.04 -1.25 -27.43
N ASN A 254 -4.14 -1.72 -26.19
CA ASN A 254 -4.95 -1.15 -25.15
C ASN A 254 -4.36 -1.55 -23.79
N THR A 255 -4.75 -0.82 -22.76
CA THR A 255 -4.37 -1.12 -21.38
C THR A 255 -5.41 -0.55 -20.44
N HIS A 256 -5.47 -1.12 -19.24
CA HIS A 256 -6.49 -0.86 -18.25
C HIS A 256 -5.90 -0.91 -16.85
N SER A 257 -6.40 -0.05 -15.97
CA SER A 257 -6.07 -0.06 -14.55
C SER A 257 -7.21 0.56 -13.77
N SER A 258 -7.40 0.11 -12.53
CA SER A 258 -8.35 0.75 -11.62
C SER A 258 -7.73 1.02 -10.26
N PHE A 259 -8.35 1.94 -9.54
CA PHE A 259 -7.99 2.34 -8.20
C PHE A 259 -9.24 2.66 -7.38
N LEU A 260 -9.29 2.22 -6.13
CA LEU A 260 -10.39 2.53 -5.24
C LEU A 260 -10.00 3.75 -4.40
N ILE A 261 -10.89 4.74 -4.28
CA ILE A 261 -10.75 5.82 -3.31
C ILE A 261 -12.12 6.05 -2.67
N ASP A 262 -12.16 6.08 -1.33
CA ASP A 262 -13.42 6.01 -0.58
C ASP A 262 -14.27 4.82 -1.09
N GLU A 263 -15.50 5.05 -1.53
CA GLU A 263 -16.40 4.04 -2.13
C GLU A 263 -16.50 4.14 -3.66
N VAL A 264 -15.58 4.87 -4.29
CA VAL A 264 -15.57 5.14 -5.73
C VAL A 264 -14.43 4.38 -6.40
N LEU A 265 -14.79 3.54 -7.36
CA LEU A 265 -13.83 2.94 -8.26
C LEU A 265 -13.50 3.92 -9.38
N ILE A 266 -12.23 4.28 -9.48
CA ILE A 266 -11.69 4.98 -10.65
C ILE A 266 -11.21 3.89 -11.62
N ASP A 267 -11.92 3.72 -12.72
CA ASP A 267 -11.61 2.77 -13.79
C ASP A 267 -11.04 3.53 -14.98
N SER A 268 -9.84 3.18 -15.43
CA SER A 268 -9.19 3.87 -16.54
C SER A 268 -8.80 2.91 -17.64
N TYR A 269 -9.12 3.30 -18.87
CA TYR A 269 -8.85 2.56 -20.08
C TYR A 269 -8.17 3.45 -21.11
N ILE A 270 -7.14 2.92 -21.76
CA ILE A 270 -6.47 3.59 -22.86
C ILE A 270 -6.43 2.64 -24.05
N SER A 271 -6.76 3.16 -25.23
CA SER A 271 -6.48 2.54 -26.53
C SER A 271 -5.68 3.51 -27.39
N ASN A 272 -5.24 3.06 -28.57
CA ASN A 272 -4.55 3.94 -29.52
C ASN A 272 -5.36 5.17 -29.94
N GLU A 273 -6.68 5.17 -29.76
CA GLU A 273 -7.57 6.24 -30.23
C GLU A 273 -7.99 7.20 -29.12
N LYS A 274 -8.03 6.72 -27.87
CA LYS A 274 -8.61 7.47 -26.75
C LYS A 274 -8.13 7.03 -25.38
N LEU A 275 -8.20 7.98 -24.44
CA LEU A 275 -8.15 7.79 -23.00
C LEU A 275 -9.56 7.92 -22.43
N VAL A 276 -9.92 7.02 -21.52
CA VAL A 276 -11.18 7.05 -20.76
C VAL A 276 -10.87 6.92 -19.27
N ILE A 277 -11.55 7.73 -18.46
CA ILE A 277 -11.59 7.59 -16.99
C ILE A 277 -13.05 7.63 -16.54
N ASN A 278 -13.47 6.56 -15.87
CA ASN A 278 -14.78 6.43 -15.24
C ASN A 278 -14.63 6.47 -13.73
N PHE A 279 -15.50 7.25 -13.08
CA PHE A 279 -15.70 7.24 -11.64
C PHE A 279 -17.01 6.52 -11.38
N ILE A 280 -16.95 5.42 -10.63
CA ILE A 280 -18.06 4.48 -10.46
C ILE A 280 -18.36 4.35 -8.98
N ASP A 281 -19.58 4.69 -8.57
CA ASP A 281 -20.09 4.43 -7.23
C ASP A 281 -20.39 2.93 -7.09
N LEU A 282 -19.66 2.25 -6.20
CA LEU A 282 -19.78 0.81 -5.99
C LEU A 282 -21.05 0.40 -5.22
N THR A 283 -21.75 1.35 -4.60
CA THR A 283 -23.00 1.09 -3.86
C THR A 283 -24.13 0.69 -4.80
N ASN A 284 -24.18 1.32 -5.96
CA ASN A 284 -25.25 1.16 -6.96
C ASN A 284 -24.71 0.82 -8.37
N ASN A 285 -23.40 0.70 -8.54
CA ASN A 285 -22.71 0.46 -9.80
C ASN A 285 -23.04 1.49 -10.89
N THR A 286 -23.12 2.78 -10.51
CA THR A 286 -23.39 3.87 -11.46
C THR A 286 -22.13 4.67 -11.76
N ILE A 287 -21.97 5.04 -13.04
CA ILE A 287 -20.94 6.00 -13.46
C ILE A 287 -21.40 7.38 -12.99
N ILE A 288 -20.69 7.95 -12.03
CA ILE A 288 -20.95 9.30 -11.50
C ILE A 288 -20.26 10.37 -12.34
N LYS A 289 -19.15 10.03 -13.00
CA LYS A 289 -18.41 10.92 -13.90
C LYS A 289 -17.63 10.11 -14.93
N GLU A 290 -17.61 10.61 -16.16
CA GLU A 290 -16.82 10.05 -17.27
C GLU A 290 -16.01 11.16 -17.93
N TYR A 291 -14.76 10.86 -18.25
CA TYR A 291 -13.91 11.67 -19.12
C TYR A 291 -13.47 10.82 -20.31
N VAL A 292 -13.76 11.29 -21.54
CA VAL A 292 -13.32 10.67 -22.80
C VAL A 292 -12.49 11.67 -23.59
N ILE A 293 -11.30 11.27 -24.01
CA ILE A 293 -10.30 12.15 -24.64
C ILE A 293 -9.72 11.42 -25.84
N SER A 294 -9.89 11.98 -27.03
CA SER A 294 -9.23 11.46 -28.23
C SER A 294 -7.72 11.70 -28.19
N GLU A 295 -6.94 10.90 -28.92
CA GLU A 295 -5.49 11.10 -29.02
C GLU A 295 -5.07 12.47 -29.58
N ASP A 296 -5.95 13.09 -30.37
CA ASP A 296 -5.75 14.41 -30.97
C ASP A 296 -6.15 15.57 -30.05
N ASP A 297 -6.95 15.29 -29.00
CA ASP A 297 -7.43 16.28 -28.06
C ASP A 297 -6.45 16.50 -26.90
N SER A 298 -6.46 17.69 -26.31
CA SER A 298 -5.72 17.93 -25.07
C SER A 298 -6.45 17.29 -23.88
N ILE A 299 -5.71 16.68 -22.95
CA ILE A 299 -6.23 16.27 -21.64
C ILE A 299 -6.66 17.53 -20.88
N HIS A 300 -7.96 17.84 -20.88
CA HIS A 300 -8.52 19.09 -20.38
C HIS A 300 -8.73 19.14 -18.86
N PHE A 301 -8.61 18.00 -18.17
CA PHE A 301 -8.76 17.87 -16.73
C PHE A 301 -7.42 17.75 -15.98
N LYS A 302 -6.31 18.16 -16.61
CA LYS A 302 -4.97 18.12 -16.00
C LYS A 302 -4.62 19.41 -15.26
N ASN A 303 -3.90 19.27 -14.15
CA ASN A 303 -3.28 20.34 -13.37
C ASN A 303 -1.75 20.34 -13.44
N SER A 304 -1.18 19.37 -14.17
CA SER A 304 0.26 19.31 -14.45
C SER A 304 0.52 19.21 -15.95
N PRO A 305 1.74 19.53 -16.41
CA PRO A 305 2.26 19.01 -17.66
C PRO A 305 2.19 17.47 -17.68
N ILE A 306 2.34 16.89 -18.87
CA ILE A 306 2.57 15.45 -18.97
C ILE A 306 4.04 15.22 -18.69
N ILE A 307 4.34 14.73 -17.49
CA ILE A 307 5.69 14.55 -16.98
C ILE A 307 6.22 13.20 -17.47
N LEU A 308 7.41 13.19 -18.04
CA LEU A 308 8.25 12.02 -18.24
C LEU A 308 9.48 12.21 -17.35
N GLU A 309 9.60 11.35 -16.35
CA GLU A 309 10.65 11.43 -15.34
C GLU A 309 11.43 10.11 -15.32
N GLY A 310 12.73 10.20 -15.61
CA GLY A 310 13.65 9.06 -15.70
C GLY A 310 13.93 8.53 -17.11
N GLY A 311 15.16 8.03 -17.31
CA GLY A 311 15.67 7.39 -18.54
C GLY A 311 17.13 6.96 -18.35
N ASP A 312 17.90 6.77 -19.43
CA ASP A 312 19.38 6.62 -19.37
C ASP A 312 20.10 7.93 -18.97
N PHE A 313 19.37 9.05 -18.95
CA PHE A 313 19.92 10.39 -18.73
C PHE A 313 19.26 11.18 -17.57
N ASP A 314 18.51 10.53 -16.67
CA ASP A 314 17.91 11.13 -15.44
C ASP A 314 17.16 12.48 -15.60
N GLY A 315 16.77 12.84 -16.83
CA GLY A 315 16.15 14.13 -17.12
C GLY A 315 14.64 14.11 -16.89
N TYR A 316 14.16 15.09 -16.12
CA TYR A 316 12.78 15.55 -16.17
C TYR A 316 12.49 16.09 -17.58
N ARG A 317 11.38 15.66 -18.19
CA ARG A 317 10.91 16.15 -19.49
C ARG A 317 9.40 16.30 -19.48
N GLU A 318 8.89 17.29 -20.20
CA GLU A 318 7.46 17.43 -20.45
C GLU A 318 7.12 16.95 -21.87
N LEU A 319 6.01 16.23 -22.00
CA LEU A 319 5.42 15.85 -23.29
C LEU A 319 4.32 16.85 -23.66
N GLU A 320 4.32 17.26 -24.92
CA GLU A 320 3.39 18.29 -25.41
C GLU A 320 2.02 17.72 -25.81
N LYS A 321 1.98 16.46 -26.28
CA LYS A 321 0.80 15.88 -26.95
C LYS A 321 0.21 14.68 -26.20
N THR A 322 -1.11 14.61 -26.17
CA THR A 322 -1.87 13.47 -25.61
C THR A 322 -1.56 12.16 -26.34
N SER A 323 -1.47 12.16 -27.68
CA SER A 323 -1.04 10.99 -28.45
C SER A 323 0.32 10.43 -28.03
N GLN A 324 1.28 11.29 -27.63
CA GLN A 324 2.58 10.82 -27.13
C GLN A 324 2.44 10.13 -25.76
N PHE A 325 1.57 10.66 -24.89
CA PHE A 325 1.26 10.06 -23.60
C PHE A 325 0.58 8.70 -23.78
N ILE A 326 -0.53 8.66 -24.52
CA ILE A 326 -1.30 7.45 -24.82
C ILE A 326 -0.39 6.35 -25.34
N ARG A 327 0.37 6.62 -26.40
CA ARG A 327 1.27 5.62 -27.01
C ARG A 327 2.29 5.08 -26.01
N LYS A 328 2.87 5.94 -25.17
CA LYS A 328 3.89 5.50 -24.21
C LYS A 328 3.29 4.70 -23.04
N VAL A 329 2.11 5.07 -22.56
CA VAL A 329 1.42 4.36 -21.48
C VAL A 329 0.97 2.97 -21.94
N ILE A 330 0.40 2.85 -23.15
CA ILE A 330 -0.01 1.55 -23.73
C ILE A 330 1.14 0.56 -23.81
N HIS A 331 2.34 1.01 -24.18
CA HIS A 331 3.51 0.14 -24.32
C HIS A 331 4.28 -0.07 -23.01
N SER A 332 3.72 0.41 -21.90
CA SER A 332 4.28 0.33 -20.57
C SER A 332 3.25 -0.26 -19.61
N LYS A 333 3.52 -0.27 -18.31
CA LYS A 333 2.54 -0.77 -17.33
C LYS A 333 1.70 0.40 -16.83
N MET A 334 0.45 0.48 -17.28
CA MET A 334 -0.49 1.52 -16.88
C MET A 334 -0.82 1.44 -15.39
N ALA A 335 -0.92 2.60 -14.75
CA ALA A 335 -1.36 2.74 -13.39
C ALA A 335 -2.20 4.01 -13.24
N ILE A 336 -3.21 3.93 -12.38
CA ILE A 336 -3.95 5.07 -11.88
C ILE A 336 -3.91 5.02 -10.35
N SER A 337 -3.64 6.15 -9.71
CA SER A 337 -3.70 6.29 -8.26
C SER A 337 -4.44 7.55 -7.88
N ALA A 338 -5.04 7.56 -6.70
CA ALA A 338 -5.68 8.73 -6.16
C ALA A 338 -5.44 8.83 -4.66
N TYR A 339 -5.42 10.05 -4.15
CA TYR A 339 -5.50 10.30 -2.72
C TYR A 339 -6.35 11.53 -2.46
N LYS A 340 -6.97 11.56 -1.27
CA LYS A 340 -7.76 12.69 -0.81
C LYS A 340 -6.85 13.75 -0.19
N ASN A 341 -7.06 15.00 -0.55
CA ASN A 341 -6.42 16.15 0.08
C ASN A 341 -7.47 17.22 0.41
N ASN A 342 -7.85 17.29 1.67
CA ASN A 342 -9.01 18.05 2.14
C ASN A 342 -10.29 17.61 1.39
N ASN A 343 -10.97 18.54 0.71
CA ASN A 343 -12.21 18.28 -0.04
C ASN A 343 -11.96 17.99 -1.53
N ASN A 344 -10.71 17.80 -1.93
CA ASN A 344 -10.35 17.50 -3.32
C ASN A 344 -9.66 16.13 -3.42
N TYR A 345 -9.73 15.52 -4.59
CA TYR A 345 -8.97 14.34 -4.96
C TYR A 345 -7.82 14.74 -5.87
N VAL A 346 -6.63 14.22 -5.59
CA VAL A 346 -5.50 14.27 -6.52
C VAL A 346 -5.41 12.93 -7.21
N VAL A 347 -5.69 12.89 -8.51
CA VAL A 347 -5.61 11.70 -9.35
C VAL A 347 -4.34 11.76 -10.18
N THR A 348 -3.54 10.70 -10.13
CA THR A 348 -2.36 10.53 -10.98
C THR A 348 -2.62 9.39 -11.94
N LEU A 349 -2.55 9.68 -13.23
CA LEU A 349 -2.66 8.69 -14.30
C LEU A 349 -1.32 8.59 -15.03
N GLY A 350 -0.91 7.38 -15.36
CA GLY A 350 0.35 7.21 -16.07
C GLY A 350 0.76 5.78 -16.31
N SER A 351 2.07 5.61 -16.48
CA SER A 351 2.71 4.31 -16.50
C SER A 351 3.99 4.30 -15.69
N TYR A 352 4.41 3.10 -15.32
CA TYR A 352 5.62 2.84 -14.59
C TYR A 352 6.49 1.79 -15.28
N GLU A 353 7.80 2.04 -15.33
CA GLU A 353 8.80 1.06 -15.74
C GLU A 353 9.81 0.85 -14.61
N PRO A 354 9.93 -0.36 -14.05
CA PRO A 354 10.91 -0.63 -13.01
C PRO A 354 12.33 -0.46 -13.56
N ARG A 355 13.18 0.29 -12.86
CA ARG A 355 14.64 0.11 -13.03
C ARG A 355 15.01 -1.24 -12.41
N PRO A 356 15.98 -1.97 -12.97
CA PRO A 356 16.70 -2.98 -12.19
C PRO A 356 17.45 -2.23 -11.09
N SER A 357 16.81 -2.07 -9.94
CA SER A 357 17.48 -1.71 -8.71
C SER A 357 17.78 -3.01 -7.98
N ASN A 358 18.91 -3.09 -7.28
CA ASN A 358 19.19 -4.19 -6.36
C ASN A 358 18.16 -4.26 -5.21
N LEU A 359 17.19 -3.33 -5.19
CA LEU A 359 16.08 -3.21 -4.26
C LEU A 359 14.76 -3.77 -4.82
N SER A 360 14.73 -4.21 -6.10
CA SER A 360 13.54 -4.79 -6.75
C SER A 360 13.16 -6.19 -6.21
N MET A 361 13.80 -6.63 -5.12
CA MET A 361 13.39 -7.78 -4.29
C MET A 361 12.56 -7.38 -3.06
N ILE A 362 12.31 -6.10 -2.81
CA ILE A 362 11.49 -5.66 -1.66
C ILE A 362 9.99 -5.78 -1.92
N THR A 363 9.55 -5.90 -3.18
CA THR A 363 8.15 -6.25 -3.52
C THR A 363 7.75 -7.67 -3.09
N GLY A 364 8.70 -8.50 -2.65
CA GLY A 364 8.43 -9.82 -2.05
C GLY A 364 8.81 -9.95 -0.57
N GLY A 365 9.41 -8.92 0.04
CA GLY A 365 9.91 -8.94 1.43
C GLY A 365 9.12 -8.06 2.40
N VAL A 366 8.23 -7.20 1.89
CA VAL A 366 7.23 -6.45 2.68
C VAL A 366 5.85 -7.07 2.40
N LEU A 367 5.77 -8.41 2.51
CA LEU A 367 4.50 -9.15 2.45
C LEU A 367 3.71 -8.88 3.74
N GLY A 368 3.07 -7.71 3.73
CA GLY A 368 2.08 -7.18 4.66
C GLY A 368 2.52 -7.09 6.10
N GLY A 369 2.51 -5.90 6.68
CA GLY A 369 2.34 -5.72 8.13
C GLY A 369 3.50 -5.09 8.89
N ILE A 370 3.85 -3.87 8.52
CA ILE A 370 4.13 -2.83 9.52
C ILE A 370 3.61 -1.55 8.91
N THR A 371 2.68 -0.85 9.56
CA THR A 371 2.19 0.45 9.06
C THR A 371 3.38 1.37 8.76
N GLY A 372 4.42 1.37 9.60
CA GLY A 372 5.68 2.09 9.36
C GLY A 372 6.49 1.65 8.13
N ALA A 373 6.78 0.36 7.97
CA ALA A 373 7.59 -0.13 6.84
C ALA A 373 6.83 -0.05 5.50
N ILE A 374 5.51 -0.25 5.51
CA ILE A 374 4.65 -0.04 4.32
C ILE A 374 4.65 1.43 3.93
N ILE A 375 4.48 2.35 4.89
CA ILE A 375 4.52 3.80 4.57
C ILE A 375 5.91 4.19 4.05
N MET A 376 6.98 3.63 4.61
CA MET A 376 8.35 3.88 4.12
C MET A 376 8.56 3.34 2.70
N SER A 377 8.11 2.11 2.39
CA SER A 377 8.21 1.57 1.03
C SER A 377 7.36 2.35 0.04
N MET A 378 6.17 2.80 0.44
CA MET A 378 5.32 3.72 -0.33
C MET A 378 6.03 5.05 -0.60
N PHE A 379 6.66 5.63 0.40
CA PHE A 379 7.43 6.87 0.27
C PHE A 379 8.65 6.71 -0.66
N ASP A 380 9.40 5.63 -0.52
CA ASP A 380 10.55 5.34 -1.38
C ASP A 380 10.12 5.12 -2.84
N SER A 381 9.02 4.40 -3.06
CA SER A 381 8.42 4.21 -4.38
C SER A 381 7.90 5.53 -4.97
N TYR A 382 7.28 6.36 -4.12
CA TYR A 382 6.78 7.69 -4.50
C TYR A 382 7.91 8.62 -4.95
N THR A 383 9.05 8.61 -4.26
CA THR A 383 10.15 9.55 -4.50
C THR A 383 11.17 9.09 -5.54
N ASN A 384 11.26 7.78 -5.84
CA ASN A 384 12.29 7.24 -6.73
C ASN A 384 11.73 6.60 -8.03
N SER A 385 10.45 6.76 -8.32
CA SER A 385 9.82 6.12 -9.49
C SER A 385 10.19 6.80 -10.82
N LYS A 386 10.57 5.99 -11.82
CA LYS A 386 10.53 6.41 -13.24
C LYS A 386 9.09 6.35 -13.71
N SER A 387 8.53 7.44 -14.22
CA SER A 387 7.14 7.43 -14.63
C SER A 387 6.86 8.39 -15.78
N ILE A 388 5.82 8.03 -16.54
CA ILE A 388 5.11 8.98 -17.38
C ILE A 388 3.80 9.25 -16.66
N ARG A 389 3.52 10.50 -16.32
CA ARG A 389 2.38 10.83 -15.48
C ARG A 389 1.75 12.18 -15.80
N VAL A 390 0.46 12.26 -15.55
CA VAL A 390 -0.31 13.50 -15.51
C VAL A 390 -1.13 13.53 -14.23
N LEU A 391 -1.18 14.68 -13.58
CA LEU A 391 -1.91 14.88 -12.34
C LEU A 391 -3.14 15.74 -12.59
N SER A 392 -4.23 15.39 -11.90
CA SER A 392 -5.52 16.08 -11.97
C SER A 392 -6.01 16.36 -10.55
N LEU A 393 -6.55 17.54 -10.32
CA LEU A 393 -7.21 17.96 -9.10
C LEU A 393 -8.71 17.97 -9.36
N LEU A 394 -9.45 17.17 -8.60
CA LEU A 394 -10.89 16.99 -8.77
C LEU A 394 -11.64 17.34 -7.49
N ASP A 395 -12.86 17.86 -7.61
CA ASP A 395 -13.78 18.09 -6.49
C ASP A 395 -14.45 16.78 -6.03
N GLU A 396 -15.34 16.86 -5.03
CA GLU A 396 -16.08 15.71 -4.50
C GLU A 396 -17.01 15.02 -5.52
N ASN A 397 -17.37 15.71 -6.60
CA ASN A 397 -18.16 15.18 -7.72
C ASN A 397 -17.27 14.81 -8.91
N PHE A 398 -15.96 14.72 -8.69
CA PHE A 398 -14.94 14.40 -9.68
C PHE A 398 -14.88 15.39 -10.86
N ASN A 399 -15.33 16.64 -10.68
CA ASN A 399 -15.12 17.71 -11.65
C ASN A 399 -13.71 18.28 -11.53
N HIS A 400 -13.10 18.62 -12.66
CA HIS A 400 -11.80 19.28 -12.67
C HIS A 400 -11.82 20.64 -11.94
N VAL A 401 -10.85 20.82 -11.05
CA VAL A 401 -10.61 22.05 -10.29
C VAL A 401 -9.31 22.68 -10.78
N GLN A 402 -9.39 23.93 -11.22
CA GLN A 402 -8.19 24.70 -11.62
C GLN A 402 -7.32 25.03 -10.39
N GLY A 403 -6.00 25.01 -10.58
CA GLY A 403 -5.05 25.37 -9.52
C GLY A 403 -3.82 24.46 -9.48
N GLU A 404 -2.95 24.72 -8.50
CA GLU A 404 -1.75 23.91 -8.27
C GLU A 404 -2.09 22.64 -7.48
N ILE A 405 -1.36 21.56 -7.77
CA ILE A 405 -1.43 20.34 -6.97
C ILE A 405 -0.87 20.62 -5.57
N PRO A 406 -1.66 20.42 -4.50
CA PRO A 406 -1.20 20.64 -3.13
C PRO A 406 -0.13 19.60 -2.75
N LYS A 407 0.87 20.03 -1.97
CA LYS A 407 1.91 19.14 -1.45
C LYS A 407 1.37 18.24 -0.35
N ASN A 408 1.53 16.92 -0.53
CA ASN A 408 1.17 15.94 0.48
C ASN A 408 2.31 15.73 1.51
N GLY A 409 2.10 14.81 2.47
CA GLY A 409 3.08 14.49 3.50
C GLY A 409 4.42 14.00 2.95
N PHE A 410 4.40 13.19 1.88
CA PHE A 410 5.61 12.68 1.23
C PHE A 410 6.37 13.80 0.51
N ASP A 411 5.68 14.71 -0.18
CA ASP A 411 6.32 15.88 -0.80
C ASP A 411 7.07 16.73 0.23
N LYS A 412 6.45 16.95 1.40
CA LYS A 412 7.05 17.71 2.50
C LYS A 412 8.28 17.01 3.07
N ILE A 413 8.20 15.70 3.34
CA ILE A 413 9.31 14.90 3.86
C ILE A 413 10.48 14.88 2.85
N HIS A 414 10.19 14.64 1.57
CA HIS A 414 11.21 14.59 0.52
C HIS A 414 11.95 15.94 0.39
N ALA A 415 11.20 17.05 0.34
CA ALA A 415 11.78 18.38 0.30
C ALA A 415 12.64 18.69 1.55
N PHE A 416 12.19 18.26 2.74
CA PHE A 416 12.95 18.46 3.97
C PHE A 416 14.26 17.67 3.97
N LYS A 417 14.22 16.38 3.62
CA LYS A 417 15.41 15.50 3.52
C LYS A 417 16.45 16.09 2.58
N ALA A 418 16.04 16.55 1.40
CA ALA A 418 16.92 17.18 0.43
C ALA A 418 17.54 18.48 0.94
N ASN A 419 16.72 19.38 1.50
CA ASN A 419 17.18 20.70 1.98
C ASN A 419 18.16 20.60 3.16
N LYS A 420 17.90 19.66 4.09
CA LYS A 420 18.75 19.45 5.27
C LYS A 420 19.87 18.44 5.05
N LYS A 421 19.97 17.86 3.85
CA LYS A 421 20.95 16.81 3.50
C LYS A 421 20.91 15.61 4.46
N LEU A 422 19.71 15.23 4.91
CA LEU A 422 19.50 14.12 5.86
C LEU A 422 19.34 12.76 5.18
N ASN A 423 19.76 12.65 3.92
CA ASN A 423 19.68 11.41 3.16
C ASN A 423 20.59 10.29 3.73
N THR A 424 21.52 10.64 4.62
CA THR A 424 22.48 9.72 5.24
C THR A 424 22.00 9.10 6.55
N LEU A 425 20.84 9.50 7.10
CA LEU A 425 20.32 8.87 8.31
C LEU A 425 19.98 7.39 8.04
N GLU A 426 20.28 6.53 8.99
CA GLU A 426 20.07 5.08 8.87
C GLU A 426 18.73 4.64 9.45
N ALA A 427 18.31 3.41 9.13
CA ALA A 427 17.10 2.79 9.68
C ALA A 427 15.87 3.70 9.67
N GLN A 428 15.69 4.45 8.57
CA GLN A 428 14.62 5.44 8.45
C GLN A 428 13.24 4.77 8.52
N THR A 429 12.28 5.50 9.08
CA THR A 429 10.89 5.04 9.16
C THR A 429 9.94 6.22 8.96
N ILE A 430 8.75 5.94 8.45
CA ILE A 430 7.68 6.93 8.35
C ILE A 430 6.41 6.29 8.90
N PHE A 431 5.67 7.02 9.74
CA PHE A 431 4.39 6.54 10.24
C PHE A 431 3.41 7.69 10.44
N LYS A 432 2.14 7.35 10.59
CA LYS A 432 1.09 8.31 10.93
C LYS A 432 0.93 8.40 12.44
N TYR A 433 0.89 9.64 12.93
CA TYR A 433 0.53 9.95 14.30
C TYR A 433 -0.54 11.03 14.30
N LYS A 434 -1.77 10.64 14.64
CA LYS A 434 -2.97 11.48 14.47
C LYS A 434 -3.06 11.95 13.00
N ASN A 435 -3.17 13.25 12.75
CA ASN A 435 -3.31 13.83 11.41
C ASN A 435 -1.96 14.21 10.77
N HIS A 436 -0.85 13.70 11.28
CA HIS A 436 0.49 14.08 10.85
C HIS A 436 1.30 12.88 10.40
N PHE A 437 2.21 13.13 9.46
CA PHE A 437 3.28 12.20 9.16
C PHE A 437 4.46 12.47 10.09
N ILE A 438 5.02 11.40 10.63
CA ILE A 438 6.26 11.42 11.37
C ILE A 438 7.30 10.69 10.53
N TRP A 439 8.40 11.35 10.20
CA TRP A 439 9.57 10.71 9.62
C TRP A 439 10.68 10.71 10.65
N GLY A 440 11.41 9.60 10.75
CA GLY A 440 12.57 9.53 11.60
C GLY A 440 13.71 8.73 11.00
N GLY A 441 14.88 8.86 11.64
CA GLY A 441 16.09 8.16 11.26
C GLY A 441 17.11 8.17 12.38
N PHE A 442 17.98 7.16 12.36
CA PHE A 442 19.07 7.00 13.31
C PHE A 442 20.31 7.77 12.85
N ASP A 443 20.84 8.60 13.74
CA ASP A 443 22.12 9.28 13.57
C ASP A 443 23.20 8.52 14.37
N ARG A 444 24.14 7.91 13.64
CA ARG A 444 25.27 7.19 14.25
C ARG A 444 26.21 8.09 15.04
N THR A 445 26.31 9.37 14.69
CA THR A 445 27.25 10.31 15.31
C THR A 445 26.75 10.70 16.69
N SER A 446 25.46 10.97 16.83
CA SER A 446 24.83 11.29 18.11
C SER A 446 24.31 10.05 18.86
N GLN A 447 24.35 8.86 18.23
CA GLN A 447 23.73 7.61 18.72
C GLN A 447 22.27 7.80 19.14
N ALA A 448 21.53 8.59 18.37
CA ALA A 448 20.16 8.95 18.69
C ALA A 448 19.22 8.70 17.52
N TYR A 449 17.98 8.37 17.83
CA TYR A 449 16.92 8.30 16.84
C TYR A 449 16.11 9.59 16.86
N ASN A 450 16.11 10.31 15.73
CA ASN A 450 15.44 11.59 15.57
C ASN A 450 14.12 11.41 14.84
N PHE A 451 13.05 12.06 15.30
CA PHE A 451 11.76 12.10 14.62
C PHE A 451 11.31 13.53 14.38
N PHE A 452 10.72 13.77 13.21
CA PHE A 452 10.27 15.08 12.73
C PHE A 452 8.82 14.99 12.23
N LYS A 453 8.04 16.05 12.45
CA LYS A 453 6.59 16.11 12.15
C LYS A 453 6.31 16.92 10.87
N PHE A 454 5.33 16.47 10.05
CA PHE A 454 4.95 17.06 8.76
C PHE A 454 3.43 17.18 8.51
#